data_AF-A0AA91DPB6-F1
#
_entry.id   AF-A0AA91DPB6-F1
#
_cell.length_a   1.000
_cell.length_b   1.000
_cell.length_c   1.000
_cell.angle_alpha   90.00
_cell.angle_beta   90.00
_cell.angle_gamma   90.00
#
_symmetry.space_group_name_H-M   'P 1'
#
loop_
_entity.id
_entity.type
_entity.pdbx_description
1 polymer ?
#
loop_
_entity_poly.entity_id
_entity_poly.type
_entity_poly.pdbx_seq_one_letter_code
_entity_poly.pdbx_strand_id
1 'polypeptide(L)' 'MREDTEIRIPQDDERIDVTDLKEVDYWTQWFGVSEERLRTAVASAGTVKDDLRVYLGLP' A
#
# COMPACT_ATOMS: atom_id res chain seq x y z
N MET A 1 -24.13 -16.31 -12.88
CA MET A 1 -22.82 -16.27 -12.22
C MET A 1 -22.39 -14.82 -12.28
N ARG A 2 -22.31 -14.15 -11.13
CA ARG A 2 -21.94 -12.73 -11.09
C ARG A 2 -20.42 -12.70 -11.10
N GLU A 3 -19.87 -12.04 -12.09
CA GLU A 3 -18.46 -11.70 -12.14
C GLU A 3 -18.27 -10.55 -11.15
N ASP A 4 -18.40 -10.88 -9.86
CA ASP A 4 -17.93 -10.02 -8.79
C ASP A 4 -16.43 -9.92 -9.02
N THR A 5 -16.04 -8.81 -9.64
CA THR A 5 -14.66 -8.36 -9.69
C THR A 5 -14.28 -8.14 -8.23
N GLU A 6 -13.88 -9.21 -7.56
CA GLU A 6 -13.03 -9.15 -6.38
C GLU A 6 -11.81 -8.38 -6.86
N ILE A 7 -11.86 -7.06 -6.69
CA ILE A 7 -10.67 -6.27 -6.44
C ILE A 7 -10.05 -7.00 -5.27
N ARG A 8 -9.12 -7.90 -5.59
CA ARG A 8 -8.52 -8.83 -4.68
C ARG A 8 -7.61 -7.98 -3.81
N ILE A 9 -8.21 -7.32 -2.83
CA ILE A 9 -7.48 -6.63 -1.79
C ILE A 9 -6.61 -7.72 -1.16
N PRO A 10 -5.29 -7.52 -1.04
CA PRO A 10 -4.43 -8.53 -0.43
C PRO A 10 -5.07 -8.96 0.90
N GLN A 11 -5.18 -10.27 1.14
CA GLN A 11 -5.80 -10.82 2.36
C GLN A 11 -5.18 -10.26 3.67
N ASP A 12 -4.05 -9.58 3.54
CA ASP A 12 -3.33 -8.83 4.56
C ASP A 12 -3.40 -7.33 4.22
N ASP A 13 -4.58 -6.71 4.36
CA ASP A 13 -4.84 -5.25 4.19
C ASP A 13 -4.00 -4.34 5.12
N GLU A 14 -3.16 -4.95 5.95
CA GLU A 14 -2.30 -4.33 6.95
C GLU A 14 -0.85 -4.22 6.49
N ARG A 15 -0.42 -4.99 5.46
CA ARG A 15 0.97 -5.00 5.00
C ARG A 15 1.09 -4.65 3.52
N ILE A 16 2.16 -3.95 3.20
CA ILE A 16 2.50 -3.51 1.85
C ILE A 16 3.74 -4.24 1.36
N ASP A 17 3.59 -4.97 0.26
CA ASP A 17 4.71 -5.52 -0.51
C ASP A 17 5.12 -4.53 -1.63
N VAL A 18 6.28 -3.90 -1.45
CA VAL A 18 6.85 -2.99 -2.45
C VAL A 18 7.57 -3.69 -3.60
N THR A 19 7.66 -5.03 -3.55
CA THR A 19 8.23 -5.87 -4.62
C THR A 19 7.19 -6.26 -5.67
N ASP A 20 5.90 -6.27 -5.32
CA ASP A 20 4.81 -6.41 -6.27
C ASP A 20 4.41 -5.03 -6.83
N LEU A 21 4.64 -4.84 -8.13
CA LEU A 21 4.33 -3.58 -8.82
C LEU A 21 2.83 -3.23 -8.78
N LYS A 22 1.94 -4.23 -8.78
CA LYS A 22 0.48 -3.97 -8.69
C LYS A 22 0.10 -3.48 -7.30
N GLU A 23 0.77 -3.99 -6.28
CA GLU A 23 0.56 -3.58 -4.90
C GLU A 23 1.11 -2.18 -4.66
N VAL A 24 2.31 -1.88 -5.19
CA VAL A 24 2.84 -0.51 -5.22
C VAL A 24 1.88 0.45 -5.92
N ASP A 25 1.35 0.11 -7.09
CA ASP A 25 0.39 0.96 -7.81
C ASP A 25 -0.86 1.19 -6.94
N TYR A 26 -1.45 0.13 -6.39
CA TYR A 26 -2.60 0.24 -5.50
C TYR A 26 -2.34 1.16 -4.30
N TRP A 27 -1.24 0.95 -3.57
CA TRP A 27 -0.94 1.73 -2.37
C TRP A 27 -0.49 3.16 -2.67
N THR A 28 0.21 3.40 -3.78
CA THR A 28 0.53 4.77 -4.22
C THR A 28 -0.74 5.55 -4.52
N GLN A 29 -1.73 4.93 -5.16
CA GLN A 29 -3.05 5.55 -5.37
C GLN A 29 -3.82 5.72 -4.05
N TRP A 30 -3.77 4.73 -3.15
CA TRP A 30 -4.47 4.77 -1.87
C TRP A 30 -3.94 5.87 -0.93
N PHE A 31 -2.62 5.95 -0.78
CA PHE A 31 -1.94 6.95 0.05
C PHE A 31 -1.80 8.32 -0.67
N GLY A 32 -1.99 8.36 -1.99
CA GLY A 32 -1.79 9.57 -2.80
C GLY A 32 -0.32 10.02 -2.87
N VAL A 33 0.63 9.07 -2.88
CA VAL A 33 2.08 9.33 -2.87
C VAL A 33 2.77 8.66 -4.05
N SER A 34 3.93 9.16 -4.46
CA SER A 34 4.76 8.51 -5.49
C SER A 34 5.33 7.17 -5.01
N GLU A 35 5.63 6.26 -5.93
CA GLU A 35 6.30 4.97 -5.64
C GLU A 35 7.57 5.14 -4.80
N GLU A 36 8.42 6.11 -5.15
CA GLU A 36 9.66 6.40 -4.42
C GLU A 36 9.40 6.76 -2.94
N ARG A 37 8.32 7.51 -2.71
CA ARG A 37 7.91 7.94 -1.36
C ARG A 37 7.32 6.76 -0.58
N LEU A 38 6.53 5.91 -1.22
CA LEU A 38 6.03 4.68 -0.62
C LEU A 38 7.18 3.75 -0.23
N ARG A 39 8.14 3.50 -1.13
CA ARG A 39 9.32 2.66 -0.84
C ARG A 39 10.20 3.21 0.27
N THR A 40 10.40 4.53 0.29
CA THR A 40 11.15 5.20 1.36
C THR A 40 10.45 5.07 2.70
N ALA A 41 9.13 5.24 2.71
CA ALA A 41 8.32 5.05 3.90
C ALA A 41 8.41 3.60 4.38
N VAL A 42 8.32 2.62 3.47
CA VAL A 42 8.46 1.19 3.80
C VAL A 42 9.84 0.85 4.36
N ALA A 43 10.90 1.44 3.81
CA ALA A 43 12.25 1.27 4.34
C ALA A 43 12.45 1.91 5.72
N SER A 44 11.67 2.93 6.07
CA SER A 44 11.84 3.72 7.31
C SER A 44 10.91 3.27 8.44
N ALA A 45 9.65 2.99 8.13
CA ALA A 45 8.59 2.65 9.06
C ALA A 45 8.20 1.15 9.02
N GLY A 46 8.66 0.41 8.00
CA GLY A 46 8.29 -0.99 7.78
C GLY A 46 7.12 -1.15 6.82
N THR A 47 6.65 -2.39 6.64
CA THR A 47 5.60 -2.70 5.66
C THR A 47 4.18 -2.48 6.19
N VAL A 48 4.01 -2.06 7.44
CA VAL A 48 2.68 -1.96 8.06
C VAL A 48 1.97 -0.67 7.62
N LYS A 49 0.73 -0.79 7.14
CA LYS A 49 -0.08 0.32 6.64
C LYS A 49 -0.23 1.45 7.66
N ASP A 50 -0.51 1.13 8.92
CA ASP A 50 -0.73 2.16 9.93
C ASP A 50 0.56 2.93 10.26
N ASP A 51 1.70 2.22 10.39
CA ASP A 51 3.01 2.83 10.56
C ASP A 51 3.36 3.76 9.39
N LEU A 52 3.03 3.35 8.16
CA LEU A 52 3.22 4.16 6.97
C LEU A 52 2.29 5.37 6.94
N ARG A 53 1.06 5.24 7.39
CA ARG A 53 0.11 6.35 7.50
C ARG A 53 0.62 7.40 8.48
N VAL A 54 1.14 6.97 9.63
CA VAL A 54 1.79 7.85 10.62
C VAL A 54 3.05 8.51 10.03
N TYR A 55 3.92 7.73 9.37
CA TYR A 55 5.15 8.24 8.77
C TYR A 55 4.89 9.25 7.64
N LEU A 56 3.88 8.99 6.81
CA LEU A 56 3.49 9.87 5.71
C LEU A 56 2.68 11.09 6.18
N GLY A 57 2.29 11.14 7.46
CA GLY A 57 1.49 12.23 8.02
C GLY A 57 0.06 12.27 7.49
N LEU A 58 -0.48 11.10 7.15
CA LEU A 58 -1.83 10.95 6.64
C LEU A 58 -2.83 10.76 7.79
N PRO A 59 -4.06 11.30 7.66
CA PRO A 59 -5.07 11.27 8.72
C PRO A 59 -5.66 9.88 9.01
#